data_AF-A0A4R5ADR1-F1
#
_entry.id   AF-A0A4R5ADR1-F1
#
_cell.length_a   1.000
_cell.length_b   1.000
_cell.length_c   1.000
_cell.angle_alpha   90.00
_cell.angle_beta   90.00
_cell.angle_gamma   90.00
#
_symmetry.space_group_name_H-M   'P 1'
#
loop_
_entity.id
_entity.type
_entity.pdbx_description
1 polymer ?
#
loop_
_entity_poly.entity_id
_entity_poly.type
_entity_poly.pdbx_seq_one_letter_code
_entity_poly.pdbx_strand_id
1 'polypeptide(L)'
;MGVGAELGTLRELHGTFTRNSESAQTIKTEVDNGVANAVWTGRYSDDFRGAWEEYRTNLDTLRDALTGAADDVRVNHNNIAEATGEPDRI
;
A
#
# COMPACT_ATOMS: atom_id res chain seq x y z
N MET A 1 -9.36 21.16 19.45
CA MET A 1 -9.47 19.89 18.70
C MET A 1 -9.49 18.78 19.73
N GLY A 2 -10.49 17.90 19.70
CA GLY A 2 -10.63 16.82 20.67
C GLY A 2 -9.94 15.54 20.21
N VAL A 3 -9.54 14.68 21.14
CA VAL A 3 -8.84 13.41 20.89
C VAL A 3 -9.54 12.55 19.83
N GLY A 4 -10.88 12.46 19.87
CA GLY A 4 -11.64 11.70 18.86
C GLY A 4 -11.46 12.21 17.41
N ALA A 5 -11.23 13.51 17.20
CA ALA A 5 -10.96 14.04 15.87
C ALA A 5 -9.56 13.62 15.37
N GLU A 6 -8.57 13.56 16.26
CA GLU A 6 -7.22 13.09 15.95
C GLU A 6 -7.21 11.59 15.62
N LEU A 7 -7.90 10.77 16.42
CA LEU A 7 -8.09 9.34 16.14
C LEU A 7 -8.75 9.11 14.78
N GLY A 8 -9.78 9.91 14.44
CA GLY A 8 -10.41 9.89 13.12
C GLY A 8 -9.41 10.11 11.97
N THR A 9 -8.53 11.11 12.09
CA THR A 9 -7.51 11.38 11.05
C THR A 9 -6.49 10.25 10.93
N LEU A 10 -6.08 9.64 12.05
CA LEU A 10 -5.16 8.49 12.04
C LEU A 10 -5.80 7.26 11.39
N ARG A 11 -7.09 7.00 11.64
CA ARG A 11 -7.84 5.94 10.96
C ARG A 11 -7.90 6.16 9.45
N GLU A 12 -8.19 7.37 9.00
CA GLU A 12 -8.23 7.70 7.57
C GLU A 12 -6.86 7.51 6.91
N LEU A 13 -5.79 7.91 7.60
CA LEU A 13 -4.42 7.72 7.13
C LEU A 13 -4.06 6.23 7.04
N HIS A 14 -4.36 5.45 8.08
CA HIS A 14 -4.20 3.99 8.08
C HIS A 14 -4.89 3.35 6.86
N GLY A 15 -6.18 3.66 6.67
CA GLY A 15 -6.93 3.14 5.53
C GLY A 15 -6.36 3.58 4.17
N THR A 16 -5.76 4.76 4.09
CA THR A 16 -5.08 5.22 2.87
C THR A 16 -3.83 4.40 2.59
N PHE A 17 -2.99 4.13 3.59
CA PHE A 17 -1.81 3.29 3.41
C PHE A 17 -2.16 1.85 3.06
N THR A 18 -3.13 1.24 3.75
CA THR A 18 -3.61 -0.12 3.45
C THR A 18 -4.08 -0.23 1.99
N ARG A 19 -5.02 0.63 1.56
CA ARG A 19 -5.56 0.58 0.18
C ARG A 19 -4.50 0.75 -0.90
N ASN A 20 -3.53 1.64 -0.68
CA ASN A 20 -2.48 1.88 -1.67
C ASN A 20 -1.45 0.74 -1.70
N SER A 21 -1.15 0.10 -0.56
CA SER A 21 -0.30 -1.11 -0.53
C SER A 21 -0.94 -2.27 -1.30
N GLU A 22 -2.25 -2.47 -1.13
CA GLU A 22 -3.02 -3.47 -1.88
C GLU A 22 -3.06 -3.15 -3.38
N SER A 23 -3.26 -1.88 -3.72
CA SER A 23 -3.26 -1.43 -5.12
C SER A 23 -1.90 -1.67 -5.80
N ALA A 24 -0.79 -1.43 -5.11
CA ALA A 24 0.54 -1.73 -5.64
C ALA A 24 0.73 -3.22 -5.95
N GLN A 25 0.24 -4.09 -5.05
CA GLN A 25 0.27 -5.54 -5.26
C GLN A 25 -0.64 -5.98 -6.42
N THR A 26 -1.84 -5.39 -6.53
CA THR A 26 -2.78 -5.66 -7.63
C THR A 26 -2.20 -5.27 -8.97
N ILE A 27 -1.66 -4.06 -9.11
CA ILE A 27 -1.02 -3.58 -10.35
C ILE A 27 0.09 -4.55 -10.78
N LYS A 28 0.97 -4.91 -9.85
CA LYS A 28 2.05 -5.86 -10.13
C LYS A 28 1.51 -7.19 -10.66
N THR A 29 0.51 -7.75 -9.98
CA THR A 29 -0.05 -9.07 -10.30
C THR A 29 -0.79 -9.05 -11.64
N GLU A 30 -1.59 -8.02 -11.91
CA GLU A 30 -2.34 -7.87 -13.16
C GLU A 30 -1.42 -7.69 -14.37
N VAL A 31 -0.37 -6.88 -14.24
CA VAL A 31 0.60 -6.66 -15.32
C VAL A 31 1.44 -7.92 -15.54
N ASP A 32 1.94 -8.58 -14.49
CA ASP A 32 2.67 -9.85 -14.61
C ASP A 32 1.83 -10.89 -15.37
N ASN A 33 0.56 -11.06 -14.98
CA ASN A 33 -0.36 -11.97 -15.65
C ASN A 33 -0.64 -11.55 -17.11
N GLY A 34 -0.85 -10.26 -17.36
CA GLY A 34 -1.10 -9.75 -18.72
C GLY A 34 0.07 -10.01 -19.67
N VAL A 35 1.29 -9.73 -19.21
CA VAL A 35 2.53 -9.93 -19.99
C VAL A 35 2.81 -11.41 -20.25
N ALA A 36 2.58 -12.27 -19.25
CA ALA A 36 2.82 -13.71 -19.35
C ALA A 36 1.83 -14.42 -20.28
N ASN A 37 0.58 -13.95 -20.36
CA ASN A 37 -0.47 -14.59 -21.15
C ASN A 37 -0.64 -14.01 -22.57
N ALA A 38 -0.05 -12.86 -22.86
CA ALA A 38 -0.14 -12.24 -24.18
C ALA A 38 0.91 -12.79 -25.17
N VAL A 39 0.48 -13.12 -26.39
CA VAL A 39 1.39 -13.34 -27.53
C VAL A 39 1.83 -11.98 -28.08
N TRP A 40 2.65 -11.28 -27.29
CA TRP A 40 3.24 -9.99 -27.65
C TRP A 40 4.76 -10.14 -27.76
N THR A 41 5.26 -10.07 -29.00
CA THR A 41 6.66 -10.34 -29.35
C THR A 41 7.28 -9.19 -30.14
N GLY A 42 8.61 -9.15 -30.18
CA GLY A 42 9.40 -8.15 -30.88
C GLY A 42 9.89 -7.02 -29.96
N ARG A 43 10.70 -6.13 -30.53
CA ARG A 43 11.48 -5.11 -29.80
C ARG A 43 10.71 -4.37 -28.72
N TYR A 44 9.54 -3.83 -29.02
CA TYR A 44 8.77 -3.05 -28.05
C TYR A 44 8.26 -3.88 -26.86
N SER A 45 8.02 -5.17 -27.07
CA SER A 45 7.62 -6.09 -25.99
C SER A 45 8.81 -6.44 -25.09
N ASP A 46 10.01 -6.52 -25.66
CA ASP A 46 11.24 -6.76 -24.90
C ASP A 46 11.64 -5.50 -24.11
N ASP A 47 11.54 -4.32 -24.73
CA ASP A 47 11.77 -3.02 -24.09
C ASP A 47 10.85 -2.84 -22.87
N PHE A 48 9.56 -3.16 -23.02
CA PHE A 48 8.62 -3.11 -21.90
C PHE A 48 8.95 -4.11 -20.80
N ARG A 49 9.20 -5.39 -21.16
CA ARG A 49 9.54 -6.43 -20.16
C ARG A 49 10.79 -6.08 -19.37
N GLY A 50 11.81 -5.51 -20.02
CA GLY A 50 13.00 -5.01 -19.35
C GLY A 50 12.71 -3.88 -18.37
N ALA A 51 11.94 -2.87 -18.78
CA ALA A 51 11.54 -1.78 -17.87
C ALA A 51 10.66 -2.28 -16.72
N TRP A 52 9.80 -3.27 -17.00
CA TRP A 52 8.89 -3.84 -16.01
C TRP A 52 9.61 -4.51 -14.84
N GLU A 53 10.80 -5.09 -15.05
CA GLU A 53 11.63 -5.69 -13.98
C GLU A 53 12.02 -4.69 -12.88
N GLU A 54 12.27 -3.44 -13.25
CA GLU A 54 12.55 -2.37 -12.29
C GLU A 54 11.25 -1.93 -11.59
N TYR A 55 10.18 -1.69 -12.37
CA TYR A 55 8.90 -1.25 -11.82
C TYR A 55 8.29 -2.24 -10.83
N ARG A 56 8.35 -3.55 -11.10
CA ARG A 56 7.86 -4.57 -10.15
C ARG A 56 8.57 -4.49 -8.79
N THR A 57 9.86 -4.22 -8.79
CA THR A 57 10.67 -4.10 -7.56
C THR A 57 10.33 -2.82 -6.80
N ASN A 58 10.11 -1.73 -7.53
CA ASN A 58 9.65 -0.48 -6.96
C ASN A 58 8.23 -0.61 -6.36
N LEU A 59 7.35 -1.39 -6.98
CA LEU A 59 6.01 -1.70 -6.44
C LEU A 59 6.08 -2.55 -5.16
N ASP A 60 6.98 -3.54 -5.08
CA ASP A 60 7.22 -4.27 -3.83
C ASP A 60 7.72 -3.34 -2.72
N THR A 61 8.67 -2.47 -3.04
CA THR A 61 9.23 -1.50 -2.08
C THR A 61 8.16 -0.52 -1.59
N LEU A 62 7.32 -0.02 -2.50
CA LEU A 62 6.20 0.86 -2.16
C LEU A 62 5.18 0.14 -1.27
N ARG A 63 4.80 -1.10 -1.61
CA ARG A 63 3.90 -1.92 -0.80
C ARG A 63 4.45 -2.04 0.62
N ASP A 64 5.70 -2.46 0.76
CA ASP A 64 6.32 -2.72 2.07
C ASP A 64 6.41 -1.44 2.92
N ALA A 65 6.76 -0.31 2.31
CA ALA A 65 6.80 0.98 2.98
C ALA A 65 5.39 1.41 3.47
N LEU A 66 4.37 1.25 2.64
CA LEU A 66 2.99 1.59 3.00
C LEU A 66 2.43 0.65 4.07
N THR A 67 2.71 -0.65 4.00
CA THR A 67 2.31 -1.62 5.03
C THR A 67 2.96 -1.30 6.37
N GLY A 68 4.28 -1.03 6.39
CA GLY A 68 4.97 -0.62 7.61
C GLY A 68 4.41 0.68 8.20
N ALA A 69 4.16 1.68 7.36
CA ALA A 69 3.55 2.93 7.81
C ALA A 69 2.12 2.75 8.34
N ALA A 70 1.33 1.85 7.75
CA ALA A 70 0.01 1.50 8.26
C ALA A 70 0.11 0.89 9.67
N ASP A 71 1.03 -0.06 9.89
CA ASP A 71 1.26 -0.64 11.20
C ASP A 71 1.68 0.39 12.26
N ASP A 72 2.56 1.31 11.90
CA ASP A 72 2.97 2.40 12.81
C ASP A 72 1.79 3.31 13.18
N VAL A 73 0.96 3.69 12.20
CA VAL A 73 -0.24 4.50 12.44
C VAL A 73 -1.25 3.75 13.31
N ARG A 74 -1.43 2.45 13.09
CA ARG A 74 -2.30 1.58 13.89
C ARG A 74 -1.84 1.54 15.36
N VAL A 75 -0.54 1.33 15.58
CA VAL A 75 0.05 1.34 16.92
C VAL A 75 -0.16 2.71 17.59
N ASN A 76 0.14 3.81 16.88
CA ASN A 76 -0.04 5.16 17.42
C ASN A 76 -1.51 5.46 17.78
N HIS A 77 -2.44 5.16 16.87
CA HIS A 77 -3.87 5.32 17.10
C HIS A 77 -4.33 4.58 18.37
N ASN A 78 -3.96 3.31 18.50
CA ASN A 78 -4.38 2.49 19.63
C ASN A 78 -3.78 2.94 20.96
N ASN A 79 -2.53 3.40 20.96
CA ASN A 79 -1.88 3.98 22.14
C ASN A 79 -2.59 5.25 22.60
N ILE A 80 -2.98 6.13 21.67
CA ILE A 80 -3.73 7.36 21.99
C ILE A 80 -5.11 7.00 22.55
N ALA A 81 -5.83 6.08 21.89
CA ALA A 81 -7.15 5.65 22.34
C ALA A 81 -7.11 5.05 23.75
N GLU A 82 -6.13 4.20 24.04
CA GLU A 82 -5.92 3.64 25.37
C GLU A 82 -5.59 4.71 26.42
N ALA A 83 -4.64 5.60 26.12
CA ALA A 83 -4.21 6.65 27.05
C ALA A 83 -5.32 7.66 27.40
N THR A 84 -6.31 7.79 26.52
CA THR A 84 -7.41 8.77 26.64
C THR A 84 -8.74 8.13 27.03
N GLY A 85 -8.79 6.80 27.14
CA GLY A 85 -10.00 6.05 27.48
C GLY A 85 -11.02 5.95 26.35
N GLU A 86 -10.64 6.30 25.12
CA GLU A 86 -11.47 6.14 23.94
C GLU A 86 -11.55 4.65 23.56
N PRO A 87 -12.76 4.11 23.28
CA PRO A 87 -12.93 2.72 22.87
C PRO A 87 -12.49 2.46 21.42
N ASP A 88 -12.21 3.53 20.67
CA ASP A 88 -11.98 3.50 19.24
C ASP A 88 -10.59 2.95 18.91
N ARG A 89 -10.52 1.74 18.36
CA ARG A 89 -9.26 1.05 18.01
C ARG A 89 -9.32 0.52 16.58
N ILE A 90 -8.16 0.47 15.93
CA ILE A 90 -7.97 -0.04 14.56
C ILE A 90 -6.91 -1.14 14.50
#